data_AF-A0A1Q3ATX0-F1
#
_entry.id   AF-A0A1Q3ATX0-F1
#
_cell.length_a   1.000
_cell.length_b   1.000
_cell.length_c   1.000
_cell.angle_alpha   90.00
_cell.angle_beta   90.00
_cell.angle_gamma   90.00
#
_symmetry.space_group_name_H-M   'P 1'
#
loop_
_entity.id
_entity.type
_entity.pdbx_description
1 polymer ?
#
loop_
_entity_poly.entity_id
_entity_poly.type
_entity_poly.pdbx_seq_one_letter_code
_entity_poly.pdbx_strand_id
1 'polypeptide(L)'
;EDEESMEHTLLVVREVSVYKILPSTSGGYKCGESLQSNKIWSGQVVSCGKRYEIRLEDPNSGELFAACFMNPGQREASVESVLDSSRYFVLRIEDRSGKHAFIGLRFAKRNEAFDFNMALSDHESALLTLNE
;
A
#
# COMPACT_ATOMS: atom_id res chain seq x y z
N GLU A 1 -27.09 9.94 16.12
CA GLU A 1 -26.41 10.10 17.42
C GLU A 1 -25.17 9.24 17.35
N ASP A 2 -24.08 9.95 17.04
CA ASP A 2 -22.70 9.66 17.42
C ASP A 2 -22.26 8.20 17.41
N GLU A 3 -22.03 7.64 16.22
CA GLU A 3 -20.83 6.85 16.07
C GLU A 3 -19.79 7.78 15.47
N GLU A 4 -19.11 8.47 16.39
CA GLU A 4 -17.77 8.99 16.20
C GLU A 4 -17.07 8.11 15.18
N SER A 5 -16.94 8.65 13.98
CA SER A 5 -16.08 8.15 12.95
C SER A 5 -14.66 8.24 13.45
N MET A 6 -14.31 7.37 14.40
CA MET A 6 -12.96 7.18 14.87
C MET A 6 -12.20 6.71 13.63
N GLU A 7 -11.40 7.61 13.08
CA GLU A 7 -10.43 7.30 12.06
C GLU A 7 -9.43 6.34 12.69
N HIS A 8 -9.78 5.05 12.72
CA HIS A 8 -8.91 4.03 13.28
C HIS A 8 -7.80 3.79 12.27
N THR A 9 -6.64 4.31 12.62
CA THR A 9 -5.39 3.96 11.96
C THR A 9 -5.08 2.52 12.30
N LEU A 10 -5.09 1.67 11.28
CA LEU A 10 -4.95 0.22 11.43
C LEU A 10 -3.48 -0.19 11.54
N LEU A 11 -2.65 0.49 10.76
CA LEU A 11 -1.23 0.22 10.67
C LEU A 11 -0.49 1.50 10.31
N VAL A 12 0.60 1.75 11.03
CA VAL A 12 1.58 2.80 10.69
C VAL A 12 2.94 2.15 10.59
N VAL A 13 3.58 2.30 9.43
CA VAL A 13 4.96 1.86 9.22
C VAL A 13 5.80 3.06 8.87
N ARG A 14 6.74 3.40 9.76
CA ARG A 14 7.51 4.66 9.68
C ARG A 14 8.66 4.64 8.68
N GLU A 15 9.14 3.46 8.29
CA GLU A 15 10.34 3.32 7.48
C GLU A 15 10.07 2.51 6.23
N VAL A 16 9.56 3.19 5.21
CA VAL A 16 9.35 2.62 3.88
C VAL A 16 10.12 3.37 2.80
N SER A 17 10.41 2.68 1.72
CA SER A 17 10.98 3.28 0.51
C SER A 17 10.09 2.96 -0.69
N VAL A 18 9.84 3.97 -1.50
CA VAL A 18 9.04 3.88 -2.72
C VAL A 18 9.95 3.94 -3.94
N TYR A 19 9.69 3.05 -4.88
CA TYR A 19 10.43 2.86 -6.11
C TYR A 19 9.49 3.06 -7.29
N LYS A 20 9.98 3.74 -8.32
CA LYS A 20 9.21 3.88 -9.55
C LYS A 20 9.28 2.58 -10.33
N ILE A 21 8.13 2.02 -10.68
CA ILE A 21 8.03 0.85 -11.54
C ILE A 21 7.25 1.20 -12.81
N LEU A 22 7.54 0.46 -13.88
CA LEU A 22 6.77 0.55 -15.11
C LEU A 22 5.59 -0.42 -15.03
N PRO A 23 4.42 -0.08 -15.60
CA PRO A 23 3.29 -1.01 -15.65
C PRO A 23 3.70 -2.29 -16.38
N SER A 24 3.51 -3.45 -15.74
CA SER A 24 3.90 -4.74 -16.31
C SER A 24 3.02 -5.08 -17.52
N THR A 25 3.63 -5.37 -18.66
CA THR A 25 2.92 -5.61 -19.93
C THR A 25 2.48 -7.06 -20.13
N SER A 26 2.95 -8.03 -19.33
CA SER A 26 2.47 -9.43 -19.28
C SER A 26 3.29 -10.24 -18.26
N GLY A 27 2.70 -10.68 -17.14
CA GLY A 27 3.30 -11.72 -16.28
C GLY A 27 3.68 -11.36 -14.84
N GLY A 28 3.06 -10.33 -14.23
CA GLY A 28 3.25 -9.96 -12.81
C GLY A 28 4.50 -9.13 -12.53
N TYR A 29 4.64 -8.63 -11.30
CA TYR A 29 5.80 -7.84 -10.87
C TYR A 29 6.88 -8.74 -10.25
N LYS A 30 8.10 -8.71 -10.81
CA LYS A 30 9.29 -9.38 -10.25
C LYS A 30 10.25 -8.37 -9.66
N CYS A 31 10.93 -8.74 -8.58
CA CYS A 31 11.99 -7.94 -7.94
C CYS A 31 13.28 -7.93 -8.79
N GLY A 32 13.19 -7.58 -10.07
CA GLY A 32 14.34 -7.37 -10.94
C GLY A 32 15.02 -6.01 -10.70
N GLU A 33 15.95 -5.64 -11.58
CA GLU A 33 16.74 -4.39 -11.47
C GLU A 33 15.90 -3.11 -11.31
N SER A 34 14.68 -3.05 -11.87
CA SER A 34 13.80 -1.87 -11.78
C SER A 34 13.35 -1.52 -10.36
N LEU A 35 13.10 -2.53 -9.50
CA LEU A 35 12.64 -2.32 -8.11
C LEU A 35 13.78 -2.01 -7.12
N GLN A 36 15.03 -2.15 -7.55
CA GLN A 36 16.19 -1.94 -6.68
C GLN A 36 16.91 -0.62 -6.96
N SER A 37 16.81 -0.09 -8.18
CA SER A 37 17.67 1.03 -8.62
C SER A 37 16.97 2.41 -8.64
N ASN A 38 15.64 2.45 -8.71
CA ASN A 38 14.87 3.70 -8.88
C ASN A 38 14.08 4.11 -7.65
N LYS A 39 14.76 4.31 -6.50
CA LYS A 39 14.12 4.92 -5.32
C LYS A 39 13.69 6.36 -5.67
N ILE A 40 12.41 6.67 -5.53
CA ILE A 40 11.86 8.01 -5.78
C ILE A 40 11.44 8.73 -4.50
N TRP A 41 11.12 7.99 -3.45
CA TRP A 41 10.62 8.58 -2.20
C TRP A 41 10.87 7.65 -1.02
N SER A 42 10.88 8.20 0.19
CA SER A 42 10.87 7.45 1.45
C SER A 42 10.14 8.21 2.52
N GLY A 43 9.44 7.49 3.38
CA GLY A 43 8.66 8.07 4.46
C GLY A 43 7.88 6.99 5.16
N GLN A 44 6.65 7.32 5.56
CA GLN A 44 5.78 6.39 6.28
C GLN A 44 4.56 5.97 5.46
N VAL A 45 4.09 4.75 5.71
CA VAL A 45 2.82 4.23 5.23
C VAL A 45 1.82 4.23 6.38
N VAL A 46 0.62 4.72 6.11
CA VAL A 46 -0.50 4.78 7.04
C VAL A 46 -1.70 4.09 6.39
N SER A 47 -2.27 3.09 7.05
CA SER A 47 -3.51 2.42 6.61
C SER A 47 -4.69 2.94 7.43
N CYS A 48 -5.73 3.45 6.74
CA CYS A 48 -6.95 3.98 7.35
C CYS A 48 -8.15 3.05 7.12
N GLY A 49 -8.84 2.67 8.19
CA GLY A 49 -9.88 1.63 8.16
C GLY A 49 -11.24 2.01 7.59
N LYS A 50 -11.49 3.29 7.30
CA LYS A 50 -12.83 3.73 6.86
C LYS A 50 -13.15 3.39 5.40
N ARG A 51 -12.12 3.32 4.55
CA ARG A 51 -12.22 3.07 3.10
C ARG A 51 -11.02 2.28 2.54
N TYR A 52 -10.27 1.63 3.43
CA TYR A 52 -9.13 0.80 3.04
C TYR A 52 -8.15 1.59 2.17
N GLU A 53 -7.86 2.79 2.62
CA GLU A 53 -6.94 3.72 1.97
C GLU A 53 -5.56 3.58 2.61
N ILE A 54 -4.57 3.27 1.78
CA ILE A 54 -3.16 3.26 2.15
C ILE A 54 -2.57 4.58 1.71
N ARG A 55 -2.15 5.40 2.67
CA ARG A 55 -1.53 6.70 2.47
C ARG A 55 -0.02 6.58 2.64
N LEU A 56 0.70 7.22 1.74
CA LEU A 56 2.13 7.44 1.81
C LEU A 56 2.35 8.88 2.22
N GLU A 57 2.91 9.09 3.39
CA GLU A 57 3.03 10.41 4.00
C GLU A 57 4.46 10.67 4.46
N ASP A 58 4.89 11.93 4.38
CA ASP A 58 6.18 12.31 4.93
C ASP A 58 6.13 12.27 6.48
N PRO A 59 7.05 11.58 7.15
CA PRO A 59 7.02 11.44 8.61
C PRO A 59 7.36 12.75 9.36
N ASN A 60 7.91 13.75 8.68
CA ASN A 60 8.27 15.04 9.27
C ASN A 60 7.18 16.08 9.07
N SER A 61 6.66 16.20 7.84
CA SER A 61 5.65 17.21 7.49
C SER A 61 4.22 16.71 7.52
N GLY A 62 3.99 15.39 7.45
CA GLY A 62 2.67 14.80 7.25
C GLY A 62 2.10 15.07 5.85
N GLU A 63 2.93 15.45 4.88
CA GLU A 63 2.48 15.70 3.52
C GLU A 63 2.16 14.38 2.80
N LEU A 64 0.95 14.26 2.26
CA LEU A 64 0.52 13.11 1.48
C LEU A 64 1.25 13.08 0.13
N PHE A 65 2.09 12.08 -0.06
CA PHE A 65 2.79 11.80 -1.31
C PHE A 65 1.88 11.06 -2.30
N ALA A 66 1.23 9.98 -1.86
CA ALA A 66 0.33 9.20 -2.69
C ALA A 66 -0.70 8.44 -1.83
N ALA A 67 -1.85 8.14 -2.41
CA ALA A 67 -2.88 7.31 -1.80
C ALA A 67 -3.22 6.13 -2.72
N CYS A 68 -3.40 4.97 -2.12
CA CYS A 68 -3.87 3.75 -2.76
C CYS A 68 -5.21 3.38 -2.12
N PHE A 69 -6.22 3.12 -2.95
CA PHE A 69 -7.55 2.74 -2.52
C PHE A 69 -7.76 1.26 -2.81
N MET A 70 -8.07 0.47 -1.78
CA MET A 70 -8.46 -0.93 -1.94
C MET A 70 -9.98 -1.06 -2.01
N ASN A 71 -10.47 -1.63 -3.11
CA ASN A 71 -11.87 -2.04 -3.23
C ASN A 71 -12.05 -3.47 -2.72
N PRO A 72 -13.22 -3.81 -2.14
CA PRO A 72 -13.53 -5.17 -1.71
C PRO A 72 -13.39 -6.16 -2.87
N GLY A 73 -12.67 -7.26 -2.65
CA GLY A 73 -12.37 -8.27 -3.67
C GLY A 73 -11.36 -7.84 -4.76
N GLN A 74 -10.74 -6.66 -4.63
CA GLN A 74 -9.72 -6.16 -5.55
C GLN A 74 -8.38 -5.89 -4.87
N ARG A 75 -8.07 -6.63 -3.79
CA ARG A 75 -6.78 -6.54 -3.11
C ARG A 75 -5.63 -6.73 -4.09
N GLU A 76 -5.65 -7.80 -4.89
CA GLU A 76 -4.56 -8.10 -5.83
C GLU A 76 -4.36 -7.01 -6.90
N ALA A 77 -5.44 -6.32 -7.30
CA ALA A 77 -5.37 -5.21 -8.24
C ALA A 77 -4.82 -3.92 -7.62
N SER A 78 -4.92 -3.79 -6.30
CA SER A 78 -4.56 -2.58 -5.54
C SER A 78 -3.18 -2.72 -4.87
N VAL A 79 -2.89 -3.88 -4.32
CA VAL A 79 -1.64 -4.26 -3.67
C VAL A 79 -1.23 -5.65 -4.13
N GLU A 80 -0.17 -5.73 -4.93
CA GLU A 80 0.41 -7.00 -5.40
C GLU A 80 1.71 -7.28 -4.65
N SER A 81 1.85 -8.45 -4.02
CA SER A 81 3.11 -8.86 -3.40
C SER A 81 4.09 -9.38 -4.45
N VAL A 82 5.36 -8.98 -4.37
CA VAL A 82 6.37 -9.42 -5.32
C VAL A 82 6.80 -10.87 -5.05
N LEU A 83 6.66 -11.75 -6.04
CA LEU A 83 6.87 -13.21 -5.89
C LEU A 83 8.25 -13.62 -5.35
N ASP A 84 9.29 -12.87 -5.68
CA ASP A 84 10.67 -13.18 -5.30
C ASP A 84 11.09 -12.51 -3.97
N SER A 85 10.24 -11.64 -3.40
CA SER A 85 10.61 -10.92 -2.19
C SER A 85 9.43 -10.54 -1.31
N SER A 86 9.40 -11.09 -0.10
CA SER A 86 8.39 -10.79 0.93
C SER A 86 8.49 -9.38 1.52
N ARG A 87 9.50 -8.58 1.15
CA ARG A 87 9.65 -7.18 1.60
C ARG A 87 9.16 -6.16 0.59
N TYR A 88 8.83 -6.62 -0.61
CA TYR A 88 8.46 -5.76 -1.72
C TYR A 88 7.01 -5.99 -2.11
N PHE A 89 6.32 -4.88 -2.27
CA PHE A 89 4.93 -4.83 -2.67
C PHE A 89 4.81 -3.83 -3.81
N VAL A 90 3.76 -3.97 -4.60
CA VAL A 90 3.41 -3.02 -5.65
C VAL A 90 2.06 -2.44 -5.28
N LEU A 91 1.99 -1.13 -5.14
CA LEU A 91 0.76 -0.41 -4.82
C LEU A 91 0.27 0.32 -6.07
N ARG A 92 -1.03 0.24 -6.30
CA ARG A 92 -1.75 1.03 -7.29
C ARG A 92 -2.20 2.34 -6.64
N ILE A 93 -1.47 3.41 -6.89
CA ILE A 93 -1.82 4.73 -6.41
C ILE A 93 -2.71 5.45 -7.42
N GLU A 94 -3.54 6.36 -6.93
CA GLU A 94 -4.36 7.24 -7.75
C GLU A 94 -3.89 8.69 -7.61
N ASP A 95 -3.74 9.38 -8.74
CA ASP A 95 -3.46 10.82 -8.78
C ASP A 95 -4.77 11.62 -8.65
N ARG A 96 -4.67 12.89 -8.25
CA ARG A 96 -5.80 13.82 -8.15
C ARG A 96 -6.60 13.97 -9.46
N SER A 97 -5.99 13.65 -10.61
CA SER A 97 -6.66 13.64 -11.91
C SER A 97 -7.43 12.34 -12.24
N GLY A 98 -7.52 11.37 -11.31
CA GLY A 98 -8.16 10.06 -11.52
C GLY A 98 -7.33 9.09 -12.38
N LYS A 99 -6.05 9.40 -12.59
CA LYS A 99 -5.11 8.49 -13.26
C LYS A 99 -4.50 7.56 -12.24
N HIS A 100 -4.37 6.29 -12.57
CA HIS A 100 -3.71 5.33 -11.70
C HIS A 100 -2.28 5.09 -12.16
N ALA A 101 -1.38 4.91 -11.20
CA ALA A 101 0.01 4.54 -11.42
C ALA A 101 0.40 3.40 -10.47
N PHE A 102 1.43 2.65 -10.85
CA PHE A 102 1.98 1.60 -10.00
C PHE A 102 3.32 2.05 -9.42
N ILE A 103 3.49 1.81 -8.13
CA ILE A 103 4.74 2.09 -7.42
C ILE A 103 5.18 0.85 -6.66
N GLY A 104 6.49 0.62 -6.59
CA GLY A 104 7.07 -0.40 -5.73
C GLY A 104 7.23 0.15 -4.32
N LEU A 105 6.68 -0.53 -3.33
CA LEU A 105 6.91 -0.27 -1.91
C LEU A 105 7.87 -1.31 -1.36
N ARG A 106 8.89 -0.86 -0.64
CA ARG A 106 9.81 -1.72 0.10
C ARG A 106 9.77 -1.36 1.57
N PHE A 107 9.62 -2.37 2.40
CA PHE A 107 9.79 -2.27 3.83
C PHE A 107 11.27 -2.43 4.21
N ALA A 108 11.74 -1.62 5.15
CA ALA A 108 13.08 -1.77 5.69
C ALA A 108 13.24 -3.11 6.42
N LYS A 109 12.26 -3.45 7.26
CA LYS A 109 12.23 -4.68 8.04
C LYS A 109 11.28 -5.72 7.46
N ARG A 110 11.65 -7.00 7.58
CA ARG A 110 10.78 -8.13 7.19
C ARG A 110 9.53 -8.22 8.06
N ASN A 111 9.66 -7.93 9.35
CA ASN A 111 8.54 -7.99 10.29
C ASN A 111 7.46 -6.97 9.92
N GLU A 112 7.85 -5.72 9.63
CA GLU A 112 6.90 -4.67 9.21
C GLU A 112 6.19 -5.02 7.89
N ALA A 113 6.90 -5.63 6.93
CA ALA A 113 6.29 -6.16 5.71
C ALA A 113 5.28 -7.28 5.99
N PHE A 114 5.58 -8.15 6.95
CA PHE A 114 4.70 -9.24 7.35
C PHE A 114 3.45 -8.71 8.07
N ASP A 115 3.64 -7.79 9.02
CA ASP A 115 2.55 -7.11 9.74
C ASP A 115 1.65 -6.35 8.76
N PHE A 116 2.23 -5.67 7.76
CA PHE A 116 1.47 -5.05 6.68
C PHE A 116 0.64 -6.05 5.91
N ASN A 117 1.23 -7.17 5.48
CA ASN A 117 0.50 -8.19 4.72
C ASN A 117 -0.62 -8.86 5.55
N MET A 118 -0.39 -9.09 6.85
CA MET A 118 -1.40 -9.60 7.77
C MET A 118 -2.53 -8.59 7.96
N ALA A 119 -2.19 -7.31 8.20
CA ALA A 119 -3.19 -6.25 8.32
C ALA A 119 -4.06 -6.19 7.08
N LEU A 120 -3.50 -6.33 5.87
CA LEU A 120 -4.26 -6.39 4.62
C LEU A 120 -5.20 -7.61 4.54
N SER A 121 -4.76 -8.80 4.95
CA SER A 121 -5.58 -10.02 4.92
C SER A 121 -6.73 -9.99 5.92
N ASP A 122 -6.46 -9.51 7.12
CA ASP A 122 -7.48 -9.33 8.16
C ASP A 122 -8.55 -8.33 7.68
N HIS A 123 -8.10 -7.24 7.07
CA HIS A 123 -8.94 -6.19 6.51
C HIS A 123 -9.77 -6.64 5.31
N GLU A 124 -9.20 -7.41 4.38
CA GLU A 124 -9.95 -8.01 3.28
C GLU A 124 -11.07 -8.93 3.78
N SER A 125 -10.78 -9.73 4.81
CA SER A 125 -11.76 -10.61 5.43
C SER A 125 -12.89 -9.81 6.09
N ALA A 126 -12.56 -8.73 6.81
CA ALA A 126 -13.53 -7.84 7.45
C ALA A 126 -14.43 -7.11 6.43
N LEU A 127 -13.88 -6.69 5.28
CA LEU A 127 -14.66 -6.08 4.20
C LEU A 127 -15.72 -7.02 3.63
N LEU A 128 -15.33 -8.27 3.40
CA LEU A 128 -16.23 -9.26 2.83
C LEU A 128 -17.41 -9.55 3.78
N THR A 129 -17.14 -9.65 5.09
CA THR A 129 -18.18 -9.88 6.11
C THR A 129 -19.16 -8.71 6.28
N LEU A 130 -18.74 -7.46 6.06
CA LEU A 130 -19.63 -6.29 6.15
C LEU A 130 -20.57 -6.13 4.95
N ASN A 131 -20.30 -6.86 3.86
CA ASN A 131 -21.05 -6.75 2.60
C ASN A 131 -22.08 -7.88 2.42
N GLU A 132 -22.28 -8.71 3.46
CA GLU A 132 -23.31 -9.76 3.58
C GLU A 132 -24.47 -9.33 4.48
#